data_AF-A0A5C4PX24-F1
#
_entry.id   AF-A0A5C4PX24-F1
#
_cell.length_a   1.000
_cell.length_b   1.000
_cell.length_c   1.000
_cell.angle_alpha   90.00
_cell.angle_beta   90.00
_cell.angle_gamma   90.00
#
_symmetry.space_group_name_H-M   'P 1'
#
loop_
_entity.id
_entity.type
_entity.pdbx_description
1 polymer ?
#
loop_
_entity_poly.entity_id
_entity_poly.type
_entity_poly.pdbx_seq_one_letter_code
_entity_poly.pdbx_strand_id
1 'polypeptide(L)'
;MLPINLFYGLLILLILLPLIIFRFSRYKNSLKINRYLALGLVTLAALLWGAVNQLVVVTNDNQAREYALFFPQQYQLANQQQLAVPYQFGWRKATVINDSRQPLIYETVKYGSSEIEMQVIGILPYAMMKNLPEPISYSFSEPPSAVRLTFIGSDLRGWIHR
;
A
#
# COMPACT_ATOMS: atom_id res chain seq x y z
N MET A 1 -14.22 -6.75 8.03
CA MET A 1 -14.90 -5.53 8.51
C MET A 1 -14.26 -5.16 9.84
N LEU A 2 -13.76 -3.92 10.00
CA LEU A 2 -13.35 -3.45 11.33
C LEU A 2 -14.56 -3.55 12.26
N PRO A 3 -14.44 -4.12 13.47
CA PRO A 3 -15.54 -4.09 14.44
C PRO A 3 -15.99 -2.65 14.61
N ILE A 4 -17.29 -2.39 14.54
CA ILE A 4 -17.82 -1.01 14.47
C ILE A 4 -17.33 -0.16 15.65
N ASN A 5 -17.18 -0.78 16.82
CA ASN A 5 -16.65 -0.18 18.04
C ASN A 5 -15.18 0.27 17.89
N LEU A 6 -14.38 -0.47 17.12
CA LEU A 6 -12.97 -0.19 16.87
C LEU A 6 -12.83 0.98 15.90
N PHE A 7 -13.71 1.07 14.89
CA PHE A 7 -13.78 2.22 13.99
C PHE A 7 -14.19 3.50 14.71
N TYR A 8 -15.27 3.47 15.50
CA TYR A 8 -15.70 4.64 16.27
C TYR A 8 -14.68 5.03 17.36
N GLY A 9 -14.02 4.06 17.99
CA GLY A 9 -12.95 4.31 18.94
C GLY A 9 -11.77 5.06 18.31
N LEU A 10 -11.34 4.64 17.12
CA LEU A 10 -10.30 5.33 16.34
C LEU A 10 -10.72 6.75 15.95
N LEU A 11 -11.96 6.93 15.51
CA LEU A 11 -12.51 8.24 15.14
C LEU A 11 -12.51 9.21 16.33
N ILE A 12 -12.98 8.76 17.51
CA ILE A 12 -13.00 9.55 18.74
C ILE A 12 -11.58 9.92 19.17
N LEU A 13 -10.64 8.98 19.09
CA LEU A 13 -9.23 9.23 19.41
C LEU A 13 -8.64 10.31 18.49
N LEU A 14 -8.92 10.22 17.19
CA LEU A 14 -8.46 11.17 16.16
C LEU A 14 -9.01 12.59 16.37
N ILE A 15 -10.21 12.73 16.92
CA ILE A 15 -10.83 14.02 17.24
C ILE A 15 -10.30 14.58 18.57
N LEU A 16 -10.10 13.72 19.58
CA LEU A 16 -9.64 14.15 20.90
C LEU A 16 -8.15 14.56 20.91
N LEU A 17 -7.32 13.92 20.10
CA LEU A 17 -5.90 14.21 19.98
C LEU A 17 -5.57 15.69 19.69
N PRO A 18 -6.13 16.33 18.65
CA PRO A 18 -5.89 17.74 18.37
C PRO A 18 -6.44 18.67 19.45
N LEU A 19 -7.57 18.32 20.09
CA LEU A 19 -8.13 19.09 21.23
C LEU A 19 -7.20 19.07 22.45
N ILE A 20 -6.61 17.90 22.75
CA ILE A 20 -5.63 17.73 23.82
C ILE A 20 -4.39 18.58 23.51
N ILE A 21 -3.83 18.46 22.31
CA ILE A 21 -2.64 19.23 21.88
C ILE A 21 -2.91 20.75 21.94
N PHE A 22 -4.08 21.19 21.49
CA PHE A 22 -4.49 22.59 21.52
C PHE A 22 -4.63 23.13 22.95
N ARG A 23 -5.25 22.34 23.85
CA ARG A 23 -5.40 22.72 25.26
C ARG A 23 -4.05 22.83 25.96
N PHE A 24 -3.15 21.87 25.72
CA PHE A 24 -1.82 21.90 26.32
C PHE A 24 -0.97 23.05 25.76
N SER A 25 -1.15 23.47 24.50
CA SER A 25 -0.43 24.59 23.87
C SER A 25 -0.45 25.90 24.66
N ARG A 26 -1.46 26.16 25.52
CA ARG A 26 -1.58 27.41 26.29
C ARG A 26 -0.66 27.52 27.52
N TYR A 27 0.01 26.45 27.94
CA TYR A 27 0.90 26.50 29.12
C TYR A 27 2.34 26.85 28.75
N LYS A 28 3.07 27.62 29.58
CA LYS A 28 4.46 28.05 29.30
C LYS A 28 5.47 26.92 29.05
N ASN A 29 5.22 25.70 29.56
CA ASN A 29 6.01 24.49 29.29
C ASN A 29 5.45 23.62 28.15
N SER A 30 4.40 24.07 27.46
CA SER A 30 3.68 23.30 26.44
C SER A 30 4.51 23.03 25.20
N LEU A 31 5.44 23.91 24.84
CA LEU A 31 6.26 23.77 23.64
C LEU A 31 7.06 22.46 23.67
N LYS A 32 7.57 22.06 24.84
CA LYS A 32 8.31 20.79 24.99
C LYS A 32 7.38 19.58 24.92
N ILE A 33 6.27 19.60 25.65
CA ILE A 33 5.29 18.49 25.69
C ILE A 33 4.61 18.30 24.33
N ASN A 34 4.20 19.39 23.67
CA ASN A 34 3.62 19.36 22.33
C ASN A 34 4.61 18.87 21.28
N ARG A 35 5.91 19.18 21.42
CA ARG A 35 6.95 18.65 20.54
C ARG A 35 7.10 17.14 20.68
N TYR A 36 7.09 16.60 21.90
CA TYR A 36 7.14 15.15 22.11
C TYR A 36 5.86 14.44 21.63
N LEU A 37 4.68 15.04 21.85
CA LEU A 37 3.42 14.53 21.31
C LEU A 37 3.40 14.54 19.78
N ALA A 38 3.84 15.62 19.16
CA ALA A 38 3.95 15.72 17.70
C ALA A 38 4.93 14.69 17.14
N LEU A 39 6.10 14.53 17.75
CA LEU A 39 7.08 13.49 17.38
C LEU A 39 6.48 12.09 17.54
N GLY A 40 5.76 11.84 18.64
CA GLY A 40 5.07 10.56 18.86
C GLY A 40 4.03 10.26 17.78
N LEU A 41 3.24 11.26 17.38
CA LEU A 41 2.26 11.12 16.30
C LEU A 41 2.91 10.91 14.93
N VAL A 42 3.98 11.64 14.62
CA VAL A 42 4.73 11.45 13.38
C VAL A 42 5.31 10.05 13.32
N THR A 43 5.87 9.57 14.44
CA THR A 43 6.43 8.21 14.54
C THR A 43 5.34 7.16 14.38
N LEU A 44 4.18 7.34 15.02
CA LEU A 44 3.04 6.45 14.90
C LEU A 44 2.49 6.43 13.48
N ALA A 45 2.36 7.60 12.83
CA ALA A 45 1.91 7.70 11.45
C ALA A 45 2.89 7.02 10.48
N ALA A 46 4.21 7.17 10.69
CA ALA A 46 5.24 6.50 9.90
C ALA A 46 5.18 4.97 10.06
N LEU A 47 4.98 4.48 11.29
CA LEU A 47 4.81 3.05 11.57
C LEU A 47 3.53 2.49 10.95
N LEU A 48 2.41 3.21 11.08
CA LEU A 48 1.14 2.80 10.47
C LEU A 48 1.25 2.78 8.95
N TRP A 49 1.90 3.77 8.34
CA TRP A 49 2.13 3.80 6.90
C TRP A 49 2.99 2.63 6.41
N GLY A 50 4.06 2.29 7.15
CA GLY A 50 4.92 1.15 6.82
C GLY A 50 4.24 -0.21 6.98
N ALA A 51 3.24 -0.30 7.87
CA ALA A 51 2.44 -1.50 8.12
C ALA A 51 1.26 -1.68 7.15
N VAL A 52 0.94 -0.69 6.33
CA VAL A 52 -0.10 -0.85 5.30
C VAL A 52 0.40 -1.76 4.19
N ASN A 53 -0.39 -2.79 3.87
CA ASN A 53 -0.17 -3.57 2.67
C ASN A 53 -0.87 -2.90 1.49
N GLN A 54 -0.15 -2.76 0.39
CA GLN A 54 -0.72 -2.32 -0.86
C GLN A 54 -1.48 -3.49 -1.51
N LEU A 55 -2.73 -3.26 -1.89
CA LEU A 55 -3.53 -4.20 -2.64
C LEU A 55 -3.92 -3.56 -3.98
N VAL A 56 -3.49 -4.15 -5.08
CA VAL A 56 -3.83 -3.70 -6.43
C VAL A 56 -4.77 -4.71 -7.07
N VAL A 57 -5.96 -4.26 -7.48
CA VAL A 57 -6.96 -5.09 -8.15
C VAL A 57 -7.09 -4.64 -9.60
N VAL A 58 -6.90 -5.57 -10.52
CA VAL A 58 -6.96 -5.32 -11.96
C VAL A 58 -8.19 -6.00 -12.53
N THR A 59 -9.19 -5.22 -12.95
CA THR A 59 -10.46 -5.76 -13.45
C THR A 59 -10.55 -5.75 -14.98
N ASN A 60 -9.82 -4.85 -15.67
CA ASN A 60 -9.80 -4.67 -17.14
C ASN A 60 -8.50 -3.97 -17.61
N ASP A 61 -8.31 -3.86 -18.93
CA ASP A 61 -7.08 -3.44 -19.65
C ASP A 61 -6.45 -2.12 -19.19
N ASN A 62 -7.21 -1.24 -18.54
CA ASN A 62 -6.76 0.09 -18.12
C ASN A 62 -7.23 0.48 -16.71
N GLN A 63 -7.80 -0.45 -15.95
CA GLN A 63 -8.36 -0.15 -14.62
C GLN A 63 -7.70 -1.02 -13.56
N ALA A 64 -6.59 -0.51 -13.04
CA ALA A 64 -6.04 -0.93 -11.77
C ALA A 64 -6.59 -0.03 -10.66
N ARG A 65 -7.12 -0.64 -9.60
CA ARG A 65 -7.55 0.06 -8.40
C ARG A 65 -6.62 -0.29 -7.25
N GLU A 66 -6.15 0.74 -6.57
CA GLU A 66 -5.27 0.59 -5.41
C GLU A 66 -6.07 0.74 -4.12
N TYR A 67 -5.79 -0.16 -3.18
CA TYR A 67 -6.40 -0.21 -1.87
C TYR A 67 -5.32 -0.40 -0.79
N ALA A 68 -5.57 0.16 0.39
CA ALA A 68 -4.77 -0.09 1.58
C ALA A 68 -5.39 -1.23 2.41
N LEU A 69 -4.64 -2.30 2.62
CA LEU A 69 -5.07 -3.47 3.38
C LEU A 69 -4.42 -3.48 4.77
N PHE A 70 -5.24 -3.26 5.79
CA PHE A 70 -4.83 -3.25 7.21
C PHE A 70 -5.15 -4.55 7.95
N PHE A 71 -6.03 -5.39 7.39
CA PHE A 71 -6.47 -6.65 7.99
C PHE A 71 -6.86 -7.64 6.88
N PRO A 72 -6.84 -8.96 7.13
CA PRO A 72 -7.26 -9.95 6.14
C PRO A 72 -8.70 -9.74 5.69
N GLN A 73 -8.96 -9.90 4.39
CA GLN A 73 -10.29 -9.72 3.80
C GLN A 73 -10.62 -10.83 2.81
N GLN A 74 -11.90 -11.06 2.56
CA GLN A 74 -12.37 -11.85 1.44
C GLN A 74 -12.68 -10.93 0.27
N TYR A 75 -12.20 -11.29 -0.92
CA TYR A 75 -12.49 -10.60 -2.17
C TYR A 75 -13.27 -11.55 -3.08
N GLN A 76 -14.41 -11.11 -3.60
CA GLN A 76 -15.18 -11.85 -4.58
C GLN A 76 -14.74 -11.44 -5.99
N LEU A 77 -14.22 -12.39 -6.74
CA LEU A 77 -13.82 -12.21 -8.13
C LEU A 77 -15.04 -12.12 -9.05
N ALA A 78 -14.84 -11.56 -10.24
CA ALA A 78 -15.85 -11.47 -11.30
C ALA A 78 -16.33 -12.85 -11.79
N ASN A 79 -15.51 -13.90 -11.63
CA ASN A 79 -15.90 -15.30 -11.90
C ASN A 79 -16.67 -15.97 -10.74
N GLN A 80 -17.10 -15.19 -9.75
CA GLN A 80 -17.80 -15.61 -8.53
C GLN A 80 -16.98 -16.43 -7.53
N GLN A 81 -15.69 -16.68 -7.78
CA GLN A 81 -14.82 -17.31 -6.78
C GLN A 81 -14.47 -16.31 -5.67
N GLN A 82 -14.29 -16.83 -4.46
CA GLN A 82 -13.82 -16.04 -3.32
C GLN A 82 -12.34 -16.29 -3.09
N LEU A 83 -11.57 -15.20 -3.00
CA LEU A 83 -10.17 -15.21 -2.61
C LEU A 83 -10.01 -14.68 -1.19
N ALA A 84 -9.27 -15.41 -0.37
CA ALA A 84 -8.80 -14.89 0.91
C ALA A 84 -7.55 -14.04 0.65
N VAL A 85 -7.65 -12.74 0.91
CA VAL A 85 -6.55 -11.79 0.81
C VAL A 85 -5.90 -11.67 2.19
N PRO A 86 -4.75 -12.32 2.43
CA PRO A 86 -4.10 -12.29 3.72
C PRO A 86 -3.43 -10.94 3.95
N TYR A 87 -3.40 -10.51 5.20
CA TYR A 87 -2.48 -9.47 5.62
C TYR A 87 -1.06 -10.05 5.70
N GLN A 88 -0.11 -9.40 5.03
CA GLN A 88 1.31 -9.73 5.05
C GLN A 88 2.02 -8.87 6.09
N PHE A 89 2.82 -9.47 6.96
CA PHE A 89 3.66 -8.72 7.88
C PHE A 89 4.95 -8.30 7.18
N GLY A 90 5.31 -7.02 7.30
CA GLY A 90 6.55 -6.47 6.76
C GLY A 90 6.39 -5.04 6.29
N TRP A 91 7.51 -4.40 5.97
CA TRP A 91 7.51 -3.03 5.46
C TRP A 91 7.02 -3.01 4.00
N ARG A 92 5.97 -2.24 3.73
CA ARG A 92 5.46 -1.95 2.36
C ARG A 92 5.23 -3.19 1.49
N LYS A 93 4.58 -4.22 2.03
CA LYS A 93 4.25 -5.42 1.24
C LYS A 93 3.14 -5.12 0.24
N ALA A 94 3.20 -5.76 -0.93
CA ALA A 94 2.21 -5.61 -1.98
C ALA A 94 1.58 -6.94 -2.38
N THR A 95 0.32 -6.85 -2.80
CA THR A 95 -0.51 -7.95 -3.31
C THR A 95 -1.19 -7.49 -4.59
N VAL A 96 -1.23 -8.35 -5.60
CA VAL A 96 -2.00 -8.12 -6.83
C VAL A 96 -3.08 -9.16 -6.95
N ILE A 97 -4.29 -8.71 -7.28
CA ILE A 97 -5.39 -9.56 -7.70
C ILE A 97 -5.64 -9.27 -9.18
N ASN A 98 -5.48 -10.30 -10.00
CA ASN A 98 -5.92 -10.26 -11.39
C ASN A 98 -7.38 -10.72 -11.43
N ASP A 99 -8.31 -9.76 -11.41
CA ASP A 99 -9.75 -9.99 -11.52
C ASP A 99 -10.22 -9.87 -12.98
N SER A 100 -9.36 -10.25 -13.92
CA SER A 100 -9.61 -10.20 -15.35
C SER A 100 -9.43 -11.57 -16.00
N ARG A 101 -9.87 -11.68 -17.26
CA ARG A 101 -9.76 -12.90 -18.08
C ARG A 101 -8.38 -13.12 -18.68
N GLN A 102 -7.56 -12.08 -18.74
CA GLN A 102 -6.25 -12.12 -19.38
C GLN A 102 -5.14 -12.25 -18.34
N PRO A 103 -4.01 -12.89 -18.68
CA PRO A 103 -2.86 -12.91 -17.79
C PRO A 103 -2.33 -11.48 -17.59
N LEU A 104 -1.73 -11.27 -16.42
CA LEU A 104 -1.06 -10.02 -16.06
C LEU A 104 0.40 -10.33 -15.78
N ILE A 105 1.29 -9.40 -16.09
CA ILE A 105 2.71 -9.51 -15.79
C ILE A 105 3.04 -8.48 -14.70
N TYR A 106 3.68 -8.95 -13.63
CA TYR A 106 4.38 -8.09 -12.70
C TYR A 106 5.85 -8.12 -13.02
N GLU A 107 6.45 -6.95 -13.12
CA GLU A 107 7.85 -6.79 -13.45
C GLU A 107 8.52 -5.87 -12.43
N THR A 108 9.74 -6.21 -12.04
CA THR A 108 10.63 -5.28 -11.34
C THR A 108 11.80 -4.90 -12.22
N VAL A 109 12.17 -3.62 -12.17
CA VAL A 109 13.33 -3.09 -12.87
C VAL A 109 14.15 -2.23 -11.91
N LYS A 110 15.45 -2.50 -11.88
CA LYS A 110 16.44 -1.71 -11.16
C LYS A 110 17.04 -0.66 -12.08
N TYR A 111 16.83 0.62 -11.77
CA TYR A 111 17.35 1.72 -12.56
C TYR A 111 18.77 2.11 -12.12
N GLY A 112 19.63 2.53 -13.05
CA GLY A 112 20.98 3.05 -12.72
C GLY A 112 22.07 2.01 -12.48
N SER A 113 21.78 0.72 -12.68
CA SER A 113 22.75 -0.38 -12.65
C SER A 113 23.08 -0.84 -14.07
N SER A 114 24.35 -1.15 -14.35
CA SER A 114 24.76 -1.80 -15.61
C SER A 114 24.29 -3.26 -15.69
N GLU A 115 23.98 -3.85 -14.55
CA GLU A 115 23.34 -5.16 -14.44
C GLU A 115 21.84 -4.95 -14.31
N ILE A 116 21.10 -5.31 -15.37
CA ILE A 116 19.64 -5.30 -15.38
C ILE A 116 19.17 -6.48 -14.52
N GLU A 117 18.97 -6.23 -13.22
CA GLU A 117 18.20 -7.12 -12.37
C GLU A 117 16.71 -6.90 -12.67
N MET A 118 16.19 -7.72 -13.59
CA MET A 118 14.77 -7.75 -13.95
C MET A 118 14.14 -9.03 -13.41
N GLN A 119 13.04 -8.90 -12.67
CA GLN A 119 12.22 -10.04 -12.27
C GLN A 119 10.85 -9.95 -12.92
N VAL A 120 10.48 -10.97 -13.68
CA VAL A 120 9.18 -11.07 -14.35
C VAL A 120 8.38 -12.19 -13.69
N ILE A 121 7.16 -11.87 -13.26
CA ILE A 121 6.23 -12.78 -12.60
C ILE A 121 4.90 -12.76 -13.33
N GLY A 122 4.50 -13.89 -13.91
CA GLY A 122 3.18 -14.06 -14.51
C GLY A 122 2.10 -14.27 -13.44
N ILE A 123 1.01 -13.53 -13.55
CA ILE A 123 -0.17 -13.61 -12.67
C ILE A 123 -1.34 -14.09 -13.52
N LEU A 124 -1.77 -15.33 -13.24
CA LEU A 124 -2.86 -15.99 -13.97
C LEU A 124 -4.19 -15.22 -13.85
N PRO A 125 -5.11 -15.39 -14.82
CA PRO A 125 -6.48 -14.89 -14.72
C PRO A 125 -7.15 -15.36 -13.43
N TYR A 126 -7.91 -14.47 -12.79
CA TYR A 126 -8.64 -14.77 -11.55
C TYR A 126 -7.76 -15.30 -10.41
N ALA A 127 -6.50 -14.89 -10.37
CA ALA A 127 -5.54 -15.31 -9.36
C ALA A 127 -4.98 -14.12 -8.57
N MET A 128 -4.37 -14.43 -7.43
CA MET A 128 -3.71 -13.46 -6.57
C MET A 128 -2.23 -13.81 -6.42
N MET A 129 -1.38 -12.80 -6.52
CA MET A 129 0.04 -12.88 -6.18
C MET A 129 0.31 -12.08 -4.90
N LYS A 130 0.98 -12.72 -3.93
CA LYS A 130 1.33 -12.14 -2.63
C LYS A 130 2.85 -12.06 -2.48
N ASN A 131 3.31 -11.31 -1.48
CA ASN A 131 4.73 -11.11 -1.16
C ASN A 131 5.54 -10.57 -2.34
N LEU A 132 4.98 -9.62 -3.09
CA LEU A 132 5.73 -8.98 -4.16
C LEU A 132 6.97 -8.27 -3.58
N PRO A 133 8.12 -8.35 -4.27
CA PRO A 133 9.39 -7.82 -3.78
C PRO A 133 9.34 -6.30 -3.59
N GLU A 134 8.67 -5.59 -4.49
CA GLU A 134 8.48 -4.14 -4.43
C GLU A 134 6.99 -3.77 -4.58
N PRO A 135 6.54 -2.68 -3.93
CA PRO A 135 5.22 -2.12 -4.16
C PRO A 135 5.07 -1.62 -5.59
N ILE A 136 3.83 -1.71 -6.08
CA ILE A 136 3.48 -1.39 -7.46
C ILE A 136 3.34 0.11 -7.54
N SER A 137 4.26 0.72 -8.26
CA SER A 137 4.28 2.18 -8.42
C SER A 137 3.48 2.62 -9.65
N TYR A 138 3.31 1.73 -10.62
CA TYR A 138 2.69 2.05 -11.91
C TYR A 138 1.91 0.86 -12.48
N SER A 139 0.88 1.19 -13.25
CA SER A 139 0.12 0.24 -14.06
C SER A 139 0.10 0.73 -15.50
N PHE A 140 0.50 -0.15 -16.42
CA PHE A 140 0.54 0.15 -17.85
C PHE A 140 -0.28 -0.88 -18.63
N SER A 141 -0.83 -0.47 -19.77
CA SER A 141 -1.49 -1.39 -20.71
C SER A 141 -0.49 -2.19 -21.54
N GLU A 142 0.66 -1.59 -21.83
CA GLU A 142 1.78 -2.15 -22.58
C GLU A 142 3.07 -1.93 -21.77
N PRO A 143 4.11 -2.77 -21.93
CA PRO A 143 5.38 -2.57 -21.23
C PRO A 143 5.94 -1.19 -21.57
N PRO A 144 6.19 -0.32 -20.56
CA PRO A 144 6.68 1.03 -20.80
C PRO A 144 8.12 0.98 -21.32
N SER A 145 8.45 1.80 -22.31
CA SER A 145 9.83 1.94 -22.79
C SER A 145 10.73 2.71 -21.81
N ALA A 146 10.15 3.54 -20.93
CA ALA A 146 10.84 4.22 -19.84
C ALA A 146 9.84 4.70 -18.77
N VAL A 147 10.25 4.67 -17.49
CA VAL A 147 9.47 5.24 -16.38
C VAL A 147 10.25 6.35 -15.70
N ARG A 148 9.67 7.56 -15.64
CA ARG A 148 10.30 8.72 -14.99
C ARG A 148 10.22 8.55 -13.46
N LEU A 149 11.37 8.62 -12.79
CA LEU A 149 11.47 8.51 -11.34
C LEU A 149 11.22 9.86 -10.66
N THR A 150 10.38 9.88 -9.62
CA THR A 150 10.34 10.95 -8.62
C THR A 150 11.39 10.65 -7.55
N PHE A 151 12.23 11.64 -7.25
CA PHE A 151 13.58 11.56 -6.62
C PHE A 151 13.71 11.00 -5.19
N ILE A 152 12.79 10.17 -4.67
CA ILE A 152 12.85 9.67 -3.29
C ILE A 152 12.48 8.17 -3.24
N GLY A 153 13.49 7.29 -3.20
CA GLY A 153 13.32 5.85 -2.88
C GLY A 153 14.25 4.90 -3.63
N SER A 154 14.22 3.61 -3.24
CA SER A 154 14.97 2.47 -3.85
C SER A 154 15.04 2.54 -5.38
N ASP A 155 16.16 2.12 -5.97
CA ASP A 155 16.34 2.05 -7.43
C ASP A 155 15.54 0.91 -8.08
N LEU A 156 15.06 -0.04 -7.27
CA LEU A 156 14.17 -1.12 -7.70
C LEU A 156 12.70 -0.65 -7.67
N ARG A 157 11.98 -0.88 -8.75
CA ARG A 157 10.56 -0.50 -8.89
C ARG A 157 9.77 -1.67 -9.46
N GLY A 158 8.60 -1.92 -8.87
CA GLY A 158 7.60 -2.84 -9.41
C GLY A 158 6.52 -2.12 -10.22
N TRP A 159 6.14 -2.69 -11.36
CA TRP A 159 4.94 -2.31 -12.11
C TRP A 159 4.18 -3.53 -12.60
N ILE A 160 2.96 -3.29 -13.05
CA ILE A 160 2.13 -4.29 -13.71
C ILE A 160 1.83 -3.87 -15.14
N HIS A 161 1.89 -4.82 -16.06
CA HIS A 161 1.54 -4.63 -17.46
C HIS A 161 0.95 -5.92 -18.06
N ARG A 162 0.57 -5.85 -19.34
CA ARG A 162 0.21 -7.01 -20.14
C ARG A 162 1.30 -7.41 -21.10
#